data_AF-A0A511MIS8-F1
#
_entry.id   AF-A0A511MIS8-F1
#
_cell.length_a   1.000
_cell.length_b   1.000
_cell.length_c   1.000
_cell.angle_alpha   90.00
_cell.angle_beta   90.00
_cell.angle_gamma   90.00
#
_symmetry.space_group_name_H-M   'P 1'
#
loop_
_entity.id
_entity.type
_entity.pdbx_description
1 polymer ?
#
loop_
_entity_poly.entity_id
_entity_poly.type
_entity_poly.pdbx_seq_one_letter_code
_entity_poly.pdbx_strand_id
1 'polypeptide(L)'
;MRMNGVYARDEEGQVAYVRELLEIFAAEGVDAAFVFLFALYDHVHRFDGDPKDDLDSASYGIVKVLDAGLGQAYPDMPWEPKVAFGALAEHYRKV
;
A
#
# COMPACT_ATOMS: atom_id res chain seq x y z
N MET A 1 -12.23 -12.32 9.15
CA MET A 1 -12.37 -12.32 7.67
C MET A 1 -11.21 -13.12 7.09
N ARG A 2 -11.37 -13.77 5.93
CA ARG A 2 -10.29 -14.47 5.20
C ARG A 2 -10.46 -14.23 3.70
N MET A 3 -9.39 -14.31 2.93
CA MET A 3 -9.46 -14.29 1.47
C MET A 3 -10.19 -15.54 0.96
N ASN A 4 -10.97 -15.39 -0.11
CA ASN A 4 -11.68 -16.49 -0.76
C ASN A 4 -10.80 -17.35 -1.68
N GLY A 5 -9.55 -16.94 -1.89
CA GLY A 5 -8.57 -17.61 -2.76
C GLY A 5 -7.15 -17.28 -2.32
N VAL A 6 -6.17 -17.95 -2.93
CA VAL A 6 -4.76 -17.61 -2.80
C VAL A 6 -4.40 -16.75 -4.00
N TYR A 7 -3.93 -15.53 -3.74
CA TYR A 7 -3.55 -14.57 -4.75
C TYR A 7 -2.07 -14.25 -4.62
N ALA A 8 -1.39 -14.04 -5.75
CA ALA A 8 -0.02 -13.58 -5.73
C ALA A 8 0.01 -12.14 -5.22
N ARG A 9 0.92 -11.84 -4.29
CA ARG A 9 1.18 -10.48 -3.82
C ARG A 9 1.85 -9.69 -4.94
N ASP A 10 1.26 -8.56 -5.32
CA ASP A 10 1.74 -7.72 -6.42
C ASP A 10 1.78 -6.23 -6.01
N GLU A 11 2.83 -5.84 -5.30
CA GLU A 11 3.04 -4.43 -4.94
C GLU A 11 3.47 -3.58 -6.15
N GLU A 12 4.11 -4.18 -7.15
CA GLU A 12 4.48 -3.48 -8.39
C GLU A 12 3.25 -3.12 -9.22
N GLY A 13 2.23 -3.99 -9.25
CA GLY A 13 0.92 -3.68 -9.82
C GLY A 13 0.26 -2.49 -9.13
N GLN A 14 0.34 -2.41 -7.79
CA GLN A 14 -0.15 -1.24 -7.05
C GLN A 14 0.64 0.04 -7.42
N VAL A 15 1.96 -0.05 -7.56
CA VAL A 15 2.82 1.07 -7.99
C VAL A 15 2.42 1.57 -9.38
N ALA A 16 2.27 0.65 -10.35
CA ALA A 16 1.89 0.99 -11.71
C ALA A 16 0.54 1.73 -11.74
N TYR A 17 -0.45 1.19 -11.03
CA TYR A 17 -1.79 1.79 -10.94
C TYR A 17 -1.77 3.18 -10.31
N VAL A 18 -1.07 3.35 -9.18
CA VAL A 18 -0.97 4.66 -8.50
C VAL A 18 -0.27 5.69 -9.40
N ARG A 19 0.84 5.32 -10.06
CA ARG A 19 1.56 6.24 -10.95
C ARG A 19 0.72 6.66 -12.15
N GLU A 20 0.07 5.70 -12.82
CA GLU A 20 -0.76 5.97 -13.98
C GLU A 20 -1.87 6.98 -13.65
N LEU A 21 -2.58 6.80 -12.53
CA LEU A 21 -3.62 7.74 -12.11
C LEU A 21 -3.07 9.14 -11.82
N LEU A 22 -1.94 9.23 -11.10
CA LEU A 22 -1.33 10.53 -10.79
C LEU A 22 -0.84 11.25 -12.05
N GLU A 23 -0.28 10.51 -13.01
CA GLU A 23 0.14 11.05 -14.31
C GLU A 23 -1.06 11.54 -15.14
N ILE A 24 -2.17 10.79 -15.16
CA ILE A 24 -3.42 11.22 -15.80
C ILE A 24 -3.96 12.48 -15.14
N PHE A 25 -4.05 12.53 -13.81
CA PHE A 25 -4.57 13.69 -13.10
C PHE A 25 -3.71 14.94 -13.33
N ALA A 26 -2.39 14.79 -13.37
CA ALA A 26 -1.49 15.88 -13.72
C ALA A 26 -1.70 16.35 -15.17
N ALA A 27 -1.85 15.43 -16.13
CA ALA A 27 -2.08 15.76 -17.54
C ALA A 27 -3.42 16.49 -17.77
N GLU A 28 -4.45 16.14 -17.01
CA GLU A 28 -5.79 16.77 -17.08
C GLU A 28 -5.91 18.06 -16.25
N GLY A 29 -4.83 18.51 -15.61
CA GLY A 29 -4.80 19.77 -14.86
C GLY A 29 -5.57 19.74 -13.53
N VAL A 30 -5.67 18.57 -12.90
CA VAL A 30 -6.25 18.44 -11.55
C VAL A 30 -5.34 19.15 -10.54
N ASP A 31 -5.93 20.06 -9.74
CA ASP A 31 -5.17 20.88 -8.78
C ASP A 31 -4.48 20.06 -7.68
N ALA A 32 -5.11 18.96 -7.24
CA ALA A 32 -4.57 18.07 -6.21
C ALA A 32 -5.15 16.66 -6.30
N ALA A 33 -4.30 15.66 -6.02
CA ALA A 33 -4.67 14.27 -5.90
C ALA A 33 -4.04 13.66 -4.64
N PHE A 34 -4.74 12.71 -4.02
CA PHE A 34 -4.26 11.99 -2.84
C PHE A 34 -4.64 10.51 -2.97
N VAL A 35 -3.76 9.62 -2.53
CA VAL A 35 -4.07 8.18 -2.54
C VAL A 35 -5.16 7.89 -1.52
N PHE A 36 -6.19 7.18 -1.95
CA PHE A 36 -7.21 6.69 -1.04
C PHE A 36 -6.62 5.59 -0.15
N LEU A 37 -6.34 6.06 1.06
CA LEU A 37 -5.89 5.42 2.29
C LEU A 37 -4.37 5.22 2.45
N PHE A 38 -3.88 5.77 3.56
CA PHE A 38 -2.54 5.52 4.06
C PHE A 38 -2.40 4.10 4.60
N ALA A 39 -3.24 3.75 5.59
CA ALA A 39 -3.29 2.46 6.27
C ALA A 39 -4.73 1.94 6.37
N LEU A 40 -4.89 0.62 6.45
CA LEU A 40 -6.18 -0.04 6.61
C LEU A 40 -6.09 -1.07 7.75
N TYR A 41 -6.47 -0.64 8.96
CA TYR A 41 -6.17 -1.36 10.21
C TYR A 41 -6.94 -2.67 10.41
N ASP A 42 -8.02 -2.90 9.67
CA ASP A 42 -8.74 -4.17 9.64
C ASP A 42 -8.18 -5.17 8.61
N HIS A 43 -7.20 -4.74 7.78
CA HIS A 43 -6.50 -5.55 6.78
C HIS A 43 -5.02 -5.70 7.15
N VAL A 44 -4.77 -6.33 8.30
CA VAL A 44 -3.41 -6.53 8.80
C VAL A 44 -2.64 -7.54 7.97
N HIS A 45 -1.32 -7.36 7.97
CA HIS A 45 -0.35 -8.19 7.30
C HIS A 45 0.01 -9.40 8.14
N ARG A 46 -0.09 -10.59 7.54
CA ARG A 46 0.27 -11.88 8.15
C ARG A 46 1.06 -12.72 7.16
N PHE A 47 2.37 -12.51 7.13
CA PHE A 47 3.24 -13.24 6.20
C PHE A 47 3.54 -14.68 6.65
N ASP A 48 3.48 -14.92 7.95
CA ASP A 48 3.74 -16.22 8.58
C ASP A 48 2.44 -17.02 8.76
N GLY A 49 2.00 -17.70 7.70
CA GLY A 49 0.82 -18.56 7.81
C GLY A 49 0.19 -18.95 6.49
N ASP A 50 -1.12 -19.25 6.55
CA ASP A 50 -1.94 -19.46 5.36
C ASP A 50 -2.10 -18.12 4.63
N PRO A 51 -1.74 -18.02 3.33
CA PRO A 51 -1.87 -16.78 2.55
C PRO A 51 -3.28 -16.17 2.57
N LYS A 52 -4.31 -16.97 2.86
CA LYS A 52 -5.69 -16.47 2.98
C LYS A 52 -5.94 -15.61 4.22
N ASP A 53 -5.04 -15.63 5.19
CA ASP A 53 -5.11 -14.82 6.41
C ASP A 53 -4.38 -13.47 6.27
N ASP A 54 -3.59 -13.30 5.22
CA ASP A 54 -2.91 -12.04 4.87
C ASP A 54 -3.87 -11.06 4.18
N LEU A 55 -4.75 -10.44 4.97
CA LEU A 55 -5.74 -9.49 4.46
C LEU A 55 -5.10 -8.24 3.85
N ASP A 56 -3.86 -7.92 4.20
CA ASP A 56 -3.11 -6.81 3.57
C ASP A 56 -2.96 -6.98 2.04
N SER A 57 -3.00 -8.20 1.54
CA SER A 57 -2.99 -8.46 0.09
C SER A 57 -4.25 -7.95 -0.63
N ALA A 58 -5.32 -7.67 0.11
CA ALA A 58 -6.54 -7.00 -0.38
C ALA A 58 -6.63 -5.52 0.04
N SER A 59 -5.63 -5.00 0.76
CA SER A 59 -5.64 -3.63 1.29
C SER A 59 -5.33 -2.59 0.22
N TYR A 60 -6.10 -1.50 0.22
CA TYR A 60 -5.83 -0.31 -0.60
C TYR A 60 -4.68 0.55 -0.06
N GLY A 61 -4.28 0.34 1.21
CA GLY A 61 -3.28 1.14 1.89
C GLY A 61 -1.91 1.07 1.22
N ILE A 62 -1.15 2.16 1.31
CA ILE A 62 0.26 2.26 0.87
C ILE A 62 1.24 1.79 1.95
N VAL A 63 0.75 1.44 3.14
CA VAL A 63 1.53 0.74 4.17
C VAL A 63 0.84 -0.57 4.52
N LYS A 64 1.61 -1.56 4.95
CA LYS A 64 1.11 -2.82 5.50
C LYS A 64 1.07 -2.71 7.02
N VAL A 65 -0.12 -2.86 7.60
CA VAL A 65 -0.32 -2.79 9.06
C VAL A 65 0.15 -4.10 9.68
N LEU A 66 0.99 -4.05 10.70
CA LEU A 66 1.56 -5.25 11.32
C LEU A 66 0.59 -5.83 12.37
N ASP A 67 0.37 -7.14 12.34
CA ASP A 67 -0.47 -7.84 13.34
C ASP A 67 0.19 -7.82 14.73
N ALA A 68 1.52 -7.77 14.78
CA ALA A 68 2.32 -7.53 15.98
C ALA A 68 3.65 -6.84 15.63
N GLY A 69 4.18 -6.05 16.58
CA GLY A 69 5.48 -5.40 16.46
C GLY A 69 5.44 -4.02 15.80
N LEU A 70 6.63 -3.53 15.44
CA LEU A 70 6.85 -2.22 14.84
C LEU A 70 7.63 -2.37 13.52
N GLY A 71 7.51 -1.37 12.65
CA GLY A 71 8.15 -1.31 11.35
C GLY A 71 9.67 -1.33 11.43
N GLN A 72 10.30 -1.83 10.37
CA GLN A 72 11.74 -1.78 10.20
C GLN A 72 12.19 -0.44 9.62
N ALA A 73 11.49 0.08 8.60
CA ALA A 73 11.81 1.37 8.02
C ALA A 73 11.49 2.54 8.98
N TYR A 74 10.43 2.38 9.78
CA TYR A 74 9.99 3.35 10.78
C TYR A 74 9.79 2.65 12.14
N PRO A 75 10.83 2.58 12.99
CA PRO A 75 10.84 1.79 14.23
C PRO A 75 9.78 2.12 15.27
N ASP A 76 9.15 3.29 15.20
CA ASP A 76 8.10 3.72 16.13
C ASP A 76 6.67 3.51 15.58
N MET A 77 6.54 2.93 14.37
CA MET A 77 5.27 2.81 13.67
C MET A 77 4.76 1.37 13.63
N PRO A 78 3.45 1.11 13.80
CA PRO A 78 2.88 -0.25 13.75
C PRO A 78 2.60 -0.73 12.30
N TRP A 79 3.38 -0.23 11.34
CA TRP A 79 3.22 -0.52 9.92
C TRP A 79 4.58 -0.41 9.21
N GLU A 80 4.67 -1.05 8.04
CA GLU A 80 5.84 -0.96 7.15
C GLU A 80 5.41 -0.39 5.79
N PRO A 81 6.21 0.46 5.11
CA PRO A 81 5.92 0.91 3.76
C PRO A 81 5.73 -0.25 2.79
N LYS A 82 4.73 -0.13 1.90
CA LYS A 82 4.71 -0.88 0.63
C LYS A 82 5.56 -0.16 -0.41
N VAL A 83 5.86 -0.81 -1.54
CA VAL A 83 6.57 -0.16 -2.65
C VAL A 83 5.83 1.10 -3.14
N ALA A 84 4.48 1.08 -3.13
CA ALA A 84 3.65 2.22 -3.49
C ALA A 84 3.90 3.48 -2.62
N PHE A 85 4.25 3.32 -1.34
CA PHE A 85 4.64 4.46 -0.49
C PHE A 85 5.87 5.18 -1.06
N GLY A 86 6.89 4.40 -1.43
CA GLY A 86 8.12 4.93 -2.02
C GLY A 86 7.86 5.58 -3.38
N ALA A 87 7.05 4.94 -4.23
CA ALA A 87 6.66 5.48 -5.52
C ALA A 87 5.90 6.81 -5.40
N LEU A 88 4.98 6.91 -4.44
CA LEU A 88 4.24 8.14 -4.15
C LEU A 88 5.17 9.26 -3.69
N ALA A 89 6.07 8.96 -2.76
CA ALA A 89 7.05 9.93 -2.26
C ALA A 89 8.00 10.41 -3.37
N GLU A 90 8.39 9.52 -4.30
CA GLU A 90 9.21 9.88 -5.44
C GLU A 90 8.46 10.78 -6.43
N HIS A 91 7.19 10.46 -6.73
CA HIS A 91 6.36 11.27 -7.64
C HIS A 91 6.29 12.72 -7.16
N TYR A 92 5.94 12.95 -5.89
CA TYR A 92 5.80 14.30 -5.34
C TYR A 92 7.12 15.00 -5.00
N ARG A 93 8.26 14.30 -4.98
CA ARG A 93 9.57 14.95 -4.89
C ARG A 93 9.98 15.65 -6.20
N LYS A 94 9.48 15.17 -7.34
CA LYS A 94 9.82 15.67 -8.68
C LYS A 94 8.96 16.87 -9.11
N VAL A 95 7.92 17.18 -8.35
CA VAL A 95 7.03 18.33 -8.56
C VAL A 95 7.68 19.61 -8.03
#